data_AF-X1U396-F1
#
_entry.id   AF-X1U396-F1
#
_cell.length_a   1.000
_cell.length_b   1.000
_cell.length_c   1.000
_cell.angle_alpha   90.00
_cell.angle_beta   90.00
_cell.angle_gamma   90.00
#
_symmetry.space_group_name_H-M   'P 1'
#
loop_
_entity.id
_entity.type
_entity.pdbx_description
1 polymer ?
#
loop_
_entity_poly.entity_id
_entity_poly.type
_entity_poly.pdbx_seq_one_letter_code
_entity_poly.pdbx_strand_id
1 'polypeptide(L)'
;MNIAVDDDLYVSKNYDKTTGVRSVEYFPSTNYFPTGNGQKITGLIEQLGGLPLFTENTIERLVGTDEGNFELRNAHQEDGCISKRSVVNCKNYVVYLAFNGIYIFDGVSARAIDVAFGGRLNKYIRDNIYYTYAHLSCAVYYDNKYLLCIPTGESETPNITIYFDFSTKTYGVYSFDFSCFCKFDKGGDGLRLFGGSNTIGRVYEIFKADGTDILDDDGSAITVYDDIEPLDFGRPEVYKQWYSI
;
A
#
# COMPACT_ATOMS: atom_id res chain seq x y z
N MET A 1 -19.48 -9.16 -4.40
CA MET A 1 -19.17 -10.28 -5.32
C MET A 1 -17.65 -10.30 -5.47
N ASN A 2 -16.99 -11.37 -5.04
CA ASN A 2 -15.52 -11.41 -5.01
C ASN A 2 -15.00 -11.80 -6.39
N ILE A 3 -14.37 -10.85 -7.07
CA ILE A 3 -13.74 -11.04 -8.38
C ILE A 3 -12.48 -11.91 -8.29
N ALA A 4 -11.91 -12.05 -7.09
CA ALA A 4 -10.78 -12.93 -6.78
C ALA A 4 -11.10 -13.77 -5.54
N VAL A 5 -10.79 -15.06 -5.59
CA VAL A 5 -10.94 -16.01 -4.48
C VAL A 5 -9.66 -16.85 -4.42
N ASP A 6 -8.97 -16.82 -3.28
CA ASP A 6 -7.68 -17.48 -3.07
C ASP A 6 -6.66 -17.15 -4.18
N ASP A 7 -6.34 -18.09 -5.05
CA ASP A 7 -5.39 -18.00 -6.16
C ASP A 7 -6.03 -17.73 -7.53
N ASP A 8 -7.36 -17.57 -7.55
CA ASP A 8 -8.17 -17.50 -8.75
C ASP A 8 -8.73 -16.10 -9.01
N LEU A 9 -8.60 -15.63 -10.25
CA LEU A 9 -9.25 -14.41 -10.73
C LEU A 9 -10.36 -14.75 -11.74
N TYR A 10 -11.58 -14.27 -11.46
CA TYR A 10 -12.78 -14.50 -12.27
C TYR A 10 -13.14 -13.23 -13.03
N VAL A 11 -13.28 -13.31 -14.36
CA VAL A 11 -13.64 -12.16 -15.20
C VAL A 11 -14.95 -12.44 -15.95
N SER A 12 -15.96 -11.58 -15.76
CA SER A 12 -17.26 -11.72 -16.42
C SER A 12 -17.15 -11.44 -17.92
N LYS A 13 -17.95 -12.16 -18.72
CA LYS A 13 -18.25 -11.79 -20.11
C LYS A 13 -19.58 -11.05 -20.16
N ASN A 14 -19.66 -10.05 -21.05
CA ASN A 14 -20.92 -9.35 -21.31
C ASN A 14 -21.81 -10.10 -22.30
N TYR A 15 -21.28 -11.13 -22.95
CA TYR A 15 -22.00 -11.89 -23.98
C TYR A 15 -21.58 -13.37 -24.02
N ASP A 16 -22.53 -14.27 -23.78
CA ASP A 16 -22.35 -15.69 -24.03
C ASP A 16 -22.69 -16.02 -25.48
N LYS A 17 -21.69 -16.38 -26.28
CA LYS A 17 -21.86 -16.76 -27.70
C LYS A 17 -22.66 -18.06 -27.89
N THR A 18 -22.76 -18.89 -26.84
CA THR A 18 -23.40 -20.21 -26.88
C THR A 18 -24.91 -20.11 -26.63
N THR A 19 -25.31 -19.23 -25.71
CA THR A 19 -26.73 -19.02 -25.35
C THR A 19 -27.32 -17.75 -26.00
N GLY A 20 -26.48 -16.88 -26.58
CA GLY A 20 -26.92 -15.61 -27.19
C GLY A 20 -27.42 -14.58 -26.17
N VAL A 21 -27.21 -14.83 -24.88
CA VAL A 21 -27.68 -13.97 -23.79
C VAL A 21 -26.60 -12.96 -23.43
N ARG A 22 -26.99 -11.68 -23.42
CA ARG A 22 -26.20 -10.60 -22.81
C ARG A 22 -26.50 -10.56 -21.31
N SER A 23 -25.75 -11.33 -20.54
CA SER A 23 -25.83 -11.33 -19.08
C SER A 23 -24.58 -10.67 -18.52
N VAL A 24 -24.76 -9.66 -17.67
CA VAL A 24 -23.68 -8.93 -17.00
C VAL A 24 -22.96 -9.79 -15.94
N GLU A 25 -23.53 -10.95 -15.58
CA GLU A 25 -23.05 -11.86 -14.54
C GLU A 25 -22.70 -13.25 -15.08
N TYR A 26 -22.33 -13.38 -16.36
CA TYR A 26 -21.87 -14.65 -16.92
C TYR A 26 -20.36 -14.81 -16.80
N PHE A 27 -19.91 -15.82 -16.04
CA PHE A 27 -18.51 -16.18 -15.84
C PHE A 27 -18.25 -17.54 -16.50
N PRO A 28 -17.85 -17.58 -17.78
CA PRO A 28 -17.55 -18.84 -18.43
C PRO A 28 -16.34 -19.50 -17.76
N SER A 29 -16.34 -20.82 -17.68
CA SER A 29 -15.23 -21.60 -17.12
C SER A 29 -13.88 -21.38 -17.83
N THR A 30 -13.90 -20.78 -19.02
CA THR A 30 -12.72 -20.39 -19.79
C THR A 30 -12.16 -19.01 -19.45
N ASN A 31 -12.91 -18.16 -18.73
CA ASN A 31 -12.43 -16.85 -18.25
C ASN A 31 -11.99 -16.94 -16.78
N TYR A 32 -11.13 -17.92 -16.57
CA TYR A 32 -10.49 -18.25 -15.31
C TYR A 32 -8.99 -18.09 -15.52
N PHE A 33 -8.36 -17.27 -14.69
CA PHE A 33 -6.91 -17.06 -14.73
C PHE A 33 -6.33 -17.48 -13.39
N PRO A 34 -5.64 -18.64 -13.33
CA PRO A 34 -4.87 -18.98 -12.15
C PRO A 34 -3.67 -18.03 -12.08
N THR A 35 -3.28 -17.63 -10.88
CA THR A 35 -1.98 -16.98 -10.69
C THR A 35 -0.87 -17.91 -11.18
N GLY A 36 0.21 -17.36 -11.74
CA GLY A 36 1.27 -18.14 -12.37
C GLY A 36 1.92 -19.18 -11.44
N ASN A 37 1.87 -18.94 -10.13
CA ASN A 37 2.41 -19.82 -9.09
C ASN A 37 1.34 -20.45 -8.16
N GLY A 38 0.04 -20.30 -8.45
CA GLY A 38 -1.03 -20.78 -7.55
C GLY A 38 -0.98 -20.13 -6.16
N GLN A 39 -0.54 -18.87 -6.11
CA GLN A 39 -0.39 -18.12 -4.87
C GLN A 39 -1.63 -17.30 -4.58
N LYS A 40 -1.91 -17.10 -3.29
CA LYS A 40 -3.04 -16.30 -2.86
C LYS A 40 -2.88 -14.85 -3.31
N ILE A 41 -3.97 -14.31 -3.83
CA ILE A 41 -4.08 -12.92 -4.24
C ILE A 41 -4.18 -12.07 -2.97
N THR A 42 -3.15 -11.27 -2.74
CA THR A 42 -3.05 -10.36 -1.60
C THR A 42 -3.50 -8.95 -1.97
N GLY A 43 -3.57 -8.56 -3.24
CA GLY A 43 -4.00 -7.20 -3.60
C GLY A 43 -4.40 -7.06 -5.07
N LEU A 44 -5.29 -6.11 -5.32
CA LEU A 44 -5.81 -5.79 -6.64
C LEU A 44 -6.00 -4.28 -6.73
N ILE A 45 -5.43 -3.66 -7.77
CA ILE A 45 -5.60 -2.22 -7.99
C ILE A 45 -5.55 -1.91 -9.49
N GLU A 46 -6.22 -0.85 -9.92
CA GLU A 46 -6.11 -0.33 -11.27
C GLU A 46 -4.85 0.55 -11.42
N GLN A 47 -4.09 0.33 -12.49
CA GLN A 47 -2.97 1.19 -12.86
C GLN A 47 -2.78 1.22 -14.37
N LEU A 48 -2.69 2.42 -14.96
CA LEU A 48 -2.31 2.65 -16.37
C LEU A 48 -3.05 1.74 -17.37
N GLY A 49 -4.37 1.58 -17.20
CA GLY A 49 -5.21 0.79 -18.10
C GLY A 49 -5.03 -0.73 -17.99
N GLY A 50 -4.33 -1.22 -16.97
CA GLY A 50 -4.26 -2.63 -16.61
C GLY A 50 -4.64 -2.85 -15.15
N LEU A 51 -4.79 -4.11 -14.77
CA LEU A 51 -5.11 -4.52 -13.41
C LEU A 51 -3.95 -5.33 -12.82
N PRO A 52 -2.98 -4.68 -12.15
CA PRO A 52 -2.00 -5.36 -11.33
C PRO A 52 -2.64 -6.21 -10.23
N LEU A 53 -2.16 -7.44 -10.17
CA LEU A 53 -2.50 -8.48 -9.21
C LEU A 53 -1.26 -8.73 -8.35
N PHE A 54 -1.41 -8.54 -7.05
CA PHE A 54 -0.36 -8.80 -6.08
C PHE A 54 -0.63 -10.14 -5.42
N THR A 55 0.39 -10.99 -5.35
CA THR A 55 0.42 -12.18 -4.52
C THR A 55 1.43 -11.99 -3.39
N GLU A 56 1.68 -13.01 -2.58
CA GLU A 56 2.70 -12.95 -1.53
C GLU A 56 4.13 -12.77 -2.09
N ASN A 57 4.44 -13.31 -3.28
CA ASN A 57 5.81 -13.29 -3.84
C ASN A 57 5.90 -12.77 -5.30
N THR A 58 4.80 -12.55 -5.98
CA THR A 58 4.79 -12.14 -7.38
C THR A 58 3.80 -11.00 -7.64
N ILE A 59 4.08 -10.26 -8.70
CA ILE A 59 3.16 -9.27 -9.25
C ILE A 59 2.87 -9.66 -10.69
N GLU A 60 1.60 -9.88 -10.96
CA GLU A 60 1.07 -10.21 -12.27
C GLU A 60 0.15 -9.10 -12.72
N ARG A 61 -0.15 -9.04 -14.01
CA ARG A 61 -0.97 -7.97 -14.56
C ARG A 61 -1.97 -8.56 -15.54
N LEU A 62 -3.24 -8.35 -15.24
CA LEU A 62 -4.29 -8.64 -16.21
C LEU A 62 -4.32 -7.48 -17.22
N VAL A 63 -4.09 -7.84 -18.48
CA VAL A 63 -4.14 -6.93 -19.62
C VAL A 63 -5.11 -7.46 -20.66
N GLY A 64 -5.69 -6.56 -21.45
CA GLY A 64 -6.67 -6.89 -22.48
C GLY A 64 -7.73 -5.81 -22.57
N THR A 65 -8.26 -5.59 -23.77
CA THR A 65 -9.32 -4.61 -24.02
C THR A 65 -10.69 -5.26 -24.13
N ASP A 66 -10.73 -6.56 -24.42
CA ASP A 66 -11.92 -7.30 -24.79
C ASP A 66 -11.93 -8.69 -24.17
N GLU A 67 -13.13 -9.24 -24.01
CA GLU A 67 -13.42 -10.55 -23.43
C GLU A 67 -12.78 -11.76 -24.14
N GLY A 68 -12.19 -11.56 -25.32
CA GLY A 68 -11.45 -12.58 -26.07
C GLY A 68 -9.92 -12.47 -25.97
N ASN A 69 -9.39 -11.42 -25.34
CA ASN A 69 -7.94 -11.14 -25.32
C ASN A 69 -7.45 -10.72 -23.93
N PHE A 70 -8.14 -11.14 -22.88
CA PHE A 70 -7.62 -11.03 -21.53
C PHE A 70 -6.50 -12.05 -21.34
N GLU A 71 -5.34 -11.55 -20.90
CA GLU A 71 -4.15 -12.35 -20.63
C GLU A 71 -3.54 -11.88 -19.30
N LEU A 72 -3.18 -12.84 -18.46
CA LEU A 72 -2.42 -12.58 -17.24
C LEU A 72 -0.93 -12.66 -17.57
N ARG A 73 -0.21 -11.55 -17.41
CA ARG A 73 1.23 -11.46 -17.67
C ARG A 73 1.98 -11.26 -16.38
N ASN A 74 3.07 -12.00 -16.21
CA ASN A 74 3.97 -11.75 -15.09
C ASN A 74 4.71 -10.43 -15.31
N ALA A 75 4.66 -9.54 -14.33
CA ALA A 75 5.35 -8.25 -14.36
C ALA A 75 6.61 -8.28 -13.51
N HIS A 76 6.53 -8.84 -12.30
CA HIS A 76 7.66 -8.93 -11.38
C HIS A 76 7.63 -10.23 -10.59
N GLN A 77 8.81 -10.83 -10.41
CA GLN A 77 9.02 -12.03 -9.62
C GLN A 77 9.90 -11.65 -8.42
N GLU A 78 9.67 -12.29 -7.26
CA GLU A 78 10.41 -12.19 -5.98
C GLU A 78 9.80 -11.26 -4.93
N ASP A 79 9.23 -10.11 -5.29
CA ASP A 79 8.69 -9.14 -4.33
C ASP A 79 7.17 -8.95 -4.44
N GLY A 80 6.41 -9.73 -3.66
CA GLY A 80 4.96 -9.58 -3.53
C GLY A 80 4.52 -8.63 -2.41
N CYS A 81 3.24 -8.68 -2.05
CA CYS A 81 2.62 -7.78 -1.07
C CYS A 81 2.12 -8.55 0.16
N ILE A 82 2.43 -8.03 1.36
CA ILE A 82 1.96 -8.60 2.64
C ILE A 82 0.52 -8.20 2.95
N SER A 83 0.17 -6.94 2.70
CA SER A 83 -1.13 -6.39 3.08
C SER A 83 -1.86 -5.75 1.90
N LYS A 84 -3.06 -6.27 1.64
CA LYS A 84 -3.99 -5.75 0.64
C LYS A 84 -4.28 -4.25 0.77
N ARG A 85 -4.35 -3.75 2.01
CA ARG A 85 -4.70 -2.36 2.29
C ARG A 85 -3.49 -1.43 2.17
N SER A 86 -2.29 -1.97 2.00
CA SER A 86 -1.09 -1.18 1.74
C SER A 86 -0.93 -0.80 0.26
N VAL A 87 -1.61 -1.50 -0.65
CA VAL A 87 -1.49 -1.26 -2.10
C VAL A 87 -2.24 0.02 -2.47
N VAL A 88 -1.52 1.07 -2.84
CA VAL A 88 -2.09 2.38 -3.14
C VAL A 88 -1.49 2.97 -4.40
N ASN A 89 -2.36 3.50 -5.27
CA ASN A 89 -1.94 4.24 -6.45
C ASN A 89 -1.49 5.67 -6.06
N CYS A 90 -0.21 5.94 -6.25
CA CYS A 90 0.49 7.18 -5.99
C CYS A 90 0.97 7.77 -7.33
N LYS A 91 0.14 8.62 -7.95
CA LYS A 91 0.38 9.23 -9.28
C LYS A 91 0.55 8.17 -10.39
N ASN A 92 1.78 7.92 -10.82
CA ASN A 92 2.11 6.96 -11.87
C ASN A 92 2.60 5.61 -11.31
N TYR A 93 2.80 5.54 -9.99
CA TYR A 93 3.33 4.37 -9.32
C TYR A 93 2.30 3.74 -8.41
N VAL A 94 2.32 2.43 -8.28
CA VAL A 94 1.63 1.74 -7.19
C VAL A 94 2.66 1.49 -6.10
N VAL A 95 2.36 1.95 -4.88
CA VAL A 95 3.21 1.75 -3.71
C VAL A 95 2.54 0.76 -2.78
N TYR A 96 3.32 -0.14 -2.21
CA TYR A 96 2.82 -1.23 -1.39
C TYR A 96 3.87 -1.70 -0.37
N LEU A 97 3.41 -2.40 0.67
CA LEU A 97 4.26 -3.04 1.66
C LEU A 97 4.60 -4.47 1.21
N ALA A 98 5.87 -4.71 0.91
CA ALA A 98 6.48 -6.01 0.65
C ALA A 98 7.16 -6.56 1.91
N PHE A 99 7.65 -7.81 1.85
CA PHE A 99 8.34 -8.48 2.97
C PHE A 99 9.52 -7.68 3.53
N ASN A 100 10.28 -7.02 2.65
CA ASN A 100 11.49 -6.28 3.00
C ASN A 100 11.29 -4.76 3.14
N GLY A 101 10.04 -4.27 3.15
CA GLY A 101 9.73 -2.85 3.29
C GLY A 101 8.80 -2.31 2.20
N ILE A 102 8.87 -1.02 1.91
CA ILE A 102 8.03 -0.35 0.91
C ILE A 102 8.66 -0.49 -0.48
N TYR A 103 7.81 -0.89 -1.43
CA TYR A 103 8.16 -1.07 -2.83
C TYR A 103 7.25 -0.24 -3.72
N ILE A 104 7.77 0.05 -4.91
CA ILE A 104 7.15 0.87 -5.93
C ILE A 104 7.09 0.07 -7.22
N PHE A 105 5.90 -0.04 -7.78
CA PHE A 105 5.62 -0.69 -9.05
C PHE A 105 5.21 0.34 -10.10
N ASP A 106 5.91 0.37 -11.23
CA ASP A 106 5.67 1.32 -12.33
C ASP A 106 4.80 0.79 -13.47
N GLY A 107 4.24 -0.42 -13.30
CA GLY A 107 3.48 -1.12 -14.33
C GLY A 107 4.29 -2.16 -15.10
N VAL A 108 5.63 -2.14 -14.97
CA VAL A 108 6.53 -3.09 -15.63
C VAL A 108 7.39 -3.82 -14.60
N SER A 109 8.01 -3.11 -13.66
CA SER A 109 8.90 -3.69 -12.65
C SER A 109 8.65 -3.11 -11.27
N ALA A 110 8.96 -3.88 -10.23
CA ALA A 110 8.93 -3.40 -8.86
C ALA A 110 10.34 -3.17 -8.33
N ARG A 111 10.50 -2.14 -7.50
CA ARG A 111 11.76 -1.83 -6.83
C ARG A 111 11.51 -1.28 -5.44
N ALA A 112 12.45 -1.55 -4.53
CA ALA A 112 12.46 -0.94 -3.20
C ALA A 112 12.49 0.59 -3.29
N ILE A 113 11.74 1.26 -2.40
CA ILE A 113 11.65 2.73 -2.37
C ILE A 113 13.03 3.39 -2.16
N ASP A 114 13.87 2.78 -1.32
CA ASP A 114 15.24 3.24 -1.04
C ASP A 114 16.12 3.22 -2.30
N VAL A 115 15.93 2.24 -3.19
CA VAL A 115 16.66 2.17 -4.47
C VAL A 115 16.12 3.19 -5.46
N ALA A 116 14.81 3.48 -5.40
CA ALA A 116 14.16 4.41 -6.32
C ALA A 116 14.46 5.88 -6.01
N PHE A 117 14.52 6.25 -4.73
CA PHE A 117 14.62 7.64 -4.29
C PHE A 117 15.79 7.95 -3.36
N GLY A 118 16.55 6.93 -2.93
CA GLY A 118 17.59 7.05 -1.91
C GLY A 118 17.01 6.85 -0.50
N GLY A 119 17.90 6.53 0.45
CA GLY A 119 17.59 6.47 1.87
C GLY A 119 17.68 5.07 2.49
N ARG A 120 17.20 4.96 3.74
CA ARG A 120 17.24 3.71 4.53
C ARG A 120 15.89 3.39 5.18
N LEU A 121 14.79 3.81 4.57
CA LEU A 121 13.44 3.63 5.11
C LEU A 121 13.09 2.14 5.26
N ASN A 122 13.47 1.31 4.28
CA ASN A 122 13.18 -0.12 4.35
C ASN A 122 13.96 -0.83 5.44
N LYS A 123 15.17 -0.34 5.78
CA LYS A 123 15.89 -0.84 6.95
C LYS A 123 15.11 -0.56 8.23
N TYR A 124 14.62 0.66 8.42
CA TYR A 124 13.81 1.01 9.59
C TYR A 124 12.55 0.14 9.69
N ILE A 125 11.83 -0.05 8.59
CA ILE A 125 10.61 -0.88 8.58
C ILE A 125 10.93 -2.32 8.96
N ARG A 126 11.93 -2.93 8.32
CA ARG A 126 12.32 -4.32 8.57
C ARG A 126 12.71 -4.55 10.03
N ASP A 127 13.41 -3.59 10.64
CA ASP A 127 13.92 -3.73 12.00
C ASP A 127 12.82 -3.53 13.06
N ASN A 128 11.68 -2.91 12.72
CA ASN A 128 10.62 -2.58 13.67
C ASN A 128 9.27 -3.31 13.45
N ILE A 129 8.99 -3.79 12.23
CA ILE A 129 7.68 -4.37 11.88
C ILE A 129 7.42 -5.70 12.59
N TYR A 130 6.19 -5.86 13.10
CA TYR A 130 5.75 -7.14 13.63
C TYR A 130 5.09 -8.00 12.54
N TYR A 131 5.88 -8.89 11.94
CA TYR A 131 5.48 -9.68 10.77
C TYR A 131 4.21 -10.51 10.96
N THR A 132 3.94 -11.02 12.17
CA THR A 132 2.74 -11.83 12.47
C THR A 132 1.44 -11.08 12.13
N TYR A 133 1.39 -9.77 12.44
CA TYR A 133 0.21 -8.93 12.21
C TYR A 133 0.39 -7.93 11.06
N ALA A 134 1.49 -8.02 10.30
CA ALA A 134 1.78 -7.10 9.19
C ALA A 134 0.69 -7.09 8.09
N HIS A 135 -0.09 -8.18 7.96
CA HIS A 135 -1.25 -8.26 7.06
C HIS A 135 -2.40 -7.30 7.43
N LEU A 136 -2.42 -6.73 8.64
CA LEU A 136 -3.39 -5.72 9.08
C LEU A 136 -2.96 -4.28 8.74
N SER A 137 -1.74 -4.08 8.24
CA SER A 137 -1.22 -2.77 7.85
C SER A 137 -2.11 -2.10 6.81
N CYS A 138 -2.23 -0.78 6.83
CA CYS A 138 -3.04 -0.03 5.86
C CYS A 138 -2.30 1.20 5.35
N ALA A 139 -2.60 1.64 4.13
CA ALA A 139 -1.96 2.81 3.56
C ALA A 139 -2.93 3.73 2.81
N VAL A 140 -2.51 4.97 2.62
CA VAL A 140 -3.22 5.96 1.82
C VAL A 140 -2.26 6.97 1.19
N TYR A 141 -2.63 7.46 0.02
CA TYR A 141 -1.94 8.55 -0.66
C TYR A 141 -2.72 9.86 -0.49
N TYR A 142 -2.15 10.81 0.24
CA TYR A 142 -2.74 12.09 0.58
C TYR A 142 -1.67 13.20 0.59
N ASP A 143 -1.98 14.35 0.00
CA ASP A 143 -1.08 15.53 -0.03
C ASP A 143 0.39 15.22 -0.42
N ASN A 144 0.55 14.53 -1.56
CA ASN A 144 1.86 14.04 -2.05
C ASN A 144 2.64 13.11 -1.09
N LYS A 145 1.99 12.60 -0.04
CA LYS A 145 2.58 11.66 0.91
C LYS A 145 1.90 10.29 0.79
N TYR A 146 2.70 9.24 0.82
CA TYR A 146 2.24 7.89 1.09
C TYR A 146 2.34 7.64 2.59
N LEU A 147 1.20 7.39 3.24
CA LEU A 147 1.08 7.10 4.66
C LEU A 147 0.83 5.61 4.82
N LEU A 148 1.62 4.92 5.64
CA LEU A 148 1.53 3.49 5.89
C LEU A 148 1.47 3.24 7.40
N CYS A 149 0.33 2.76 7.89
CA CYS A 149 0.19 2.26 9.26
C CYS A 149 0.73 0.84 9.34
N ILE A 150 1.68 0.58 10.25
CA ILE A 150 2.21 -0.75 10.51
C ILE A 150 2.13 -1.11 12.00
N PRO A 151 2.00 -2.40 12.33
CA PRO A 151 2.25 -2.90 13.69
C PRO A 151 3.76 -3.01 13.93
N THR A 152 4.22 -2.55 15.09
CA THR A 152 5.61 -2.66 15.52
C THR A 152 5.74 -3.29 16.90
N GLY A 153 6.91 -3.87 17.19
CA GLY A 153 7.17 -4.56 18.44
C GLY A 153 6.29 -5.80 18.60
N GLU A 154 5.42 -5.81 19.60
CA GLU A 154 4.47 -6.90 19.88
C GLU A 154 2.99 -6.47 19.67
N SER A 155 2.76 -5.34 18.98
CA SER A 155 1.41 -4.82 18.78
C SER A 155 0.60 -5.67 17.80
N GLU A 156 -0.57 -6.15 18.22
CA GLU A 156 -1.49 -6.93 17.37
C GLU A 156 -2.26 -6.07 16.37
N THR A 157 -2.25 -4.75 16.56
CA THR A 157 -2.82 -3.76 15.64
C THR A 157 -1.75 -2.79 15.18
N PRO A 158 -1.93 -2.10 14.04
CA PRO A 158 -1.07 -0.99 13.69
C PRO A 158 -0.97 0.00 14.85
N ASN A 159 0.21 0.53 15.11
CA ASN A 159 0.47 1.45 16.24
C ASN A 159 1.31 2.66 15.85
N ILE A 160 1.91 2.66 14.65
CA ILE A 160 2.62 3.80 14.09
C ILE A 160 2.23 4.01 12.63
N THR A 161 2.41 5.23 12.13
CA THR A 161 2.23 5.55 10.71
C THR A 161 3.50 6.12 10.12
N ILE A 162 4.07 5.44 9.14
CA ILE A 162 5.24 5.89 8.39
C ILE A 162 4.77 6.71 7.21
N TYR A 163 5.38 7.86 6.96
CA TYR A 163 5.12 8.64 5.75
C TYR A 163 6.33 8.70 4.83
N PHE A 164 6.07 8.74 3.53
CA PHE A 164 7.04 9.09 2.50
C PHE A 164 6.46 10.20 1.62
N ASP A 165 7.14 11.35 1.58
CA ASP A 165 6.75 12.50 0.76
C ASP A 165 7.45 12.43 -0.61
N PHE A 166 6.68 12.35 -1.69
CA PHE A 166 7.23 12.27 -3.05
C PHE A 166 7.78 13.59 -3.59
N SER A 167 7.41 14.72 -2.97
CA SER A 167 7.84 16.05 -3.41
C SER A 167 9.23 16.37 -2.84
N THR A 168 9.40 16.16 -1.53
CA THR A 168 10.64 16.43 -0.82
C THR A 168 11.57 15.22 -0.77
N LYS A 169 11.06 14.01 -1.05
CA LYS A 169 11.77 12.72 -0.91
C LYS A 169 12.23 12.46 0.53
N THR A 170 11.46 12.97 1.49
CA THR A 170 11.71 12.77 2.92
C THR A 170 10.74 11.74 3.47
N TYR A 171 11.14 11.07 4.52
CA TYR A 171 10.31 10.12 5.24
C TYR A 171 10.36 10.41 6.73
N GLY A 172 9.37 9.94 7.46
CA GLY A 172 9.31 10.09 8.91
C GLY A 172 8.17 9.26 9.48
N VAL A 173 7.90 9.45 10.77
CA VAL A 173 6.90 8.65 11.47
C VAL A 173 5.97 9.54 12.28
N TYR A 174 4.69 9.22 12.18
CA TYR A 174 3.60 9.73 12.99
C TYR A 174 3.21 8.71 14.05
N SER A 175 2.79 9.21 15.22
CA SER A 175 2.36 8.38 16.35
C SER A 175 0.89 7.91 16.28
N PHE A 176 0.13 8.28 15.25
CA PHE A 176 -1.27 7.84 15.12
C PHE A 176 -1.39 6.47 14.47
N ASP A 177 -2.49 5.79 14.78
CA ASP A 177 -2.72 4.38 14.46
C ASP A 177 -4.12 4.11 13.89
N PHE A 178 -4.19 3.83 12.59
CA PHE A 178 -5.45 3.54 11.90
C PHE A 178 -5.42 2.18 11.18
N SER A 179 -6.60 1.58 10.99
CA SER A 179 -6.78 0.27 10.34
C SER A 179 -7.25 0.40 8.90
N CYS A 180 -7.80 1.56 8.58
CA CYS A 180 -8.28 1.92 7.27
C CYS A 180 -8.28 3.44 7.11
N PHE A 181 -8.22 3.86 5.85
CA PHE A 181 -8.32 5.26 5.46
C PHE A 181 -9.41 5.45 4.41
N CYS A 182 -10.01 6.63 4.41
CA CYS A 182 -10.94 7.06 3.38
C CYS A 182 -10.63 8.49 2.98
N LYS A 183 -10.52 8.73 1.67
CA LYS A 183 -10.46 10.08 1.12
C LYS A 183 -11.85 10.54 0.77
N PHE A 184 -12.20 11.71 1.23
CA PHE A 184 -13.48 12.35 0.95
C PHE A 184 -13.22 13.64 0.18
N ASP A 185 -13.72 13.69 -1.05
CA ASP A 185 -13.71 14.90 -1.86
C ASP A 185 -15.16 15.36 -2.02
N LYS A 186 -15.48 16.49 -1.39
CA LYS A 186 -16.77 17.16 -1.55
C LYS A 186 -16.55 18.52 -2.18
N GLY A 187 -15.99 18.54 -3.39
CA GLY A 187 -16.01 19.68 -4.31
C GLY A 187 -15.48 20.99 -3.72
N GLY A 188 -16.35 21.76 -3.07
CA GLY A 188 -16.00 23.04 -2.44
C GLY A 188 -15.26 22.93 -1.10
N ASP A 189 -15.36 21.80 -0.38
CA ASP A 189 -14.83 21.62 0.98
C ASP A 189 -13.37 21.09 1.02
N GLY A 190 -12.74 20.94 -0.14
CA GLY A 190 -11.40 20.36 -0.31
C GLY A 190 -11.35 18.85 -0.13
N LEU A 191 -10.18 18.27 -0.42
CA LEU A 191 -9.90 16.85 -0.17
C LEU A 191 -9.64 16.66 1.33
N ARG A 192 -10.38 15.77 1.97
CA ARG A 192 -10.25 15.43 3.39
C ARG A 192 -9.86 13.97 3.55
N LEU A 193 -9.13 13.69 4.63
CA LEU A 193 -8.70 12.34 4.97
C LEU A 193 -9.34 11.89 6.28
N PHE A 194 -9.89 10.68 6.29
CA PHE A 194 -10.46 10.06 7.48
C PHE A 194 -9.75 8.73 7.77
N GLY A 195 -9.50 8.45 9.06
CA GLY A 195 -8.92 7.20 9.56
C GLY A 195 -9.88 6.45 10.49
N GLY A 196 -9.95 5.13 10.35
CA GLY A 196 -10.71 4.27 11.25
C GLY A 196 -9.87 3.76 12.42
N SER A 197 -10.36 3.93 13.64
CA SER A 197 -9.74 3.45 14.88
C SER A 197 -9.50 1.94 14.86
N ASN A 198 -8.39 1.51 15.46
CA ASN A 198 -8.06 0.10 15.63
C ASN A 198 -8.81 -0.57 16.79
N THR A 199 -9.25 0.21 17.79
CA THR A 199 -9.72 -0.30 19.08
C THR A 199 -11.13 0.17 19.44
N ILE A 200 -11.46 1.44 19.18
CA ILE A 200 -12.71 2.06 19.67
C ILE A 200 -13.82 2.03 18.60
N GLY A 201 -13.48 1.77 17.34
CA GLY A 201 -14.43 1.73 16.22
C GLY A 201 -14.97 3.10 15.80
N ARG A 202 -14.25 4.19 16.11
CA ARG A 202 -14.56 5.55 15.67
C ARG A 202 -13.85 5.90 14.36
N VAL A 203 -14.34 6.94 13.68
CA VAL A 203 -13.71 7.53 12.50
C VAL A 203 -13.21 8.93 12.86
N TYR A 204 -11.97 9.22 12.52
CA TYR A 204 -11.26 10.45 12.85
C TYR A 204 -10.90 11.20 11.58
N GLU A 205 -11.06 12.52 11.55
CA GLU A 205 -10.53 13.36 10.47
C GLU A 205 -9.06 13.67 10.74
N ILE A 206 -8.21 13.48 9.72
CA ILE A 206 -6.75 13.62 9.80
C ILE A 206 -6.34 14.84 8.96
N PHE A 207 -5.42 15.66 9.49
CA PHE A 207 -4.90 16.86 8.83
C PHE A 207 -5.97 17.91 8.48
N LYS A 208 -6.75 18.38 9.47
CA LYS A 208 -7.70 19.49 9.29
C LYS A 208 -6.98 20.75 8.78
N ALA A 209 -7.59 21.41 7.79
CA ALA A 209 -6.98 22.49 7.01
C ALA A 209 -6.88 23.85 7.73
N ASP A 210 -7.53 24.02 8.89
CA ASP A 210 -7.64 25.33 9.55
C ASP A 210 -6.51 25.65 10.54
N GLY A 211 -5.59 24.71 10.79
CA GLY A 211 -4.46 24.92 11.71
C GLY A 211 -4.89 25.16 13.17
N THR A 212 -6.19 25.10 13.47
CA THR A 212 -6.71 25.00 14.83
C THR A 212 -6.74 23.53 15.18
N ASP A 213 -5.72 23.09 15.91
CA ASP A 213 -5.65 21.85 16.70
C ASP A 213 -6.36 20.64 16.06
N ILE A 214 -5.67 19.73 15.37
CA ILE A 214 -5.04 18.50 15.93
C ILE A 214 -5.99 17.59 16.74
N LEU A 215 -7.16 18.05 17.16
CA LEU A 215 -8.08 17.41 18.10
C LEU A 215 -9.31 16.88 17.36
N ASP A 216 -9.16 15.72 16.74
CA ASP A 216 -10.19 14.69 16.92
C ASP A 216 -9.60 13.43 17.56
N ASP A 217 -8.33 13.43 17.98
CA ASP A 217 -7.68 12.32 18.69
C ASP A 217 -8.10 12.21 20.18
N ASP A 218 -9.27 12.73 20.55
CA ASP A 218 -9.77 12.78 21.94
C ASP A 218 -8.97 13.72 22.87
N GLY A 219 -8.21 14.69 22.33
CA GLY A 219 -7.54 15.71 23.15
C GLY A 219 -6.05 15.48 23.35
N SER A 220 -5.44 14.48 22.71
CA SER A 220 -4.00 14.25 22.75
C SER A 220 -3.26 15.06 21.67
N ALA A 221 -1.93 15.07 21.72
CA ALA A 221 -1.14 15.66 20.64
C ALA A 221 -0.61 14.53 19.77
N ILE A 222 -0.92 14.55 18.47
CA ILE A 222 -0.25 13.69 17.50
C ILE A 222 1.21 14.12 17.42
N THR A 223 2.11 13.30 17.97
CA THR A 223 3.54 13.60 17.97
C THR A 223 4.15 13.16 16.64
N VAL A 224 4.81 14.10 15.97
CA VAL A 224 5.59 13.86 14.75
C VAL A 224 7.06 13.88 15.14
N TYR A 225 7.83 12.88 14.72
CA TYR A 225 9.27 12.94 14.78
C TYR A 225 9.86 12.73 13.39
N ASP A 226 10.80 13.59 13.05
CA ASP A 226 11.64 13.47 11.86
C ASP A 226 13.01 12.99 12.35
N ASP A 227 13.40 11.78 11.96
CA ASP A 227 14.73 11.25 12.29
C ASP A 227 15.60 11.43 11.06
N ILE A 228 16.62 12.26 11.20
CA ILE A 228 17.53 12.56 10.10
C ILE A 228 18.35 11.31 9.77
N GLU A 229 18.52 11.06 8.48
CA GLU A 229 19.47 10.04 8.04
C GLU A 229 20.83 10.27 8.70
N PRO A 230 21.49 9.21 9.22
CA PRO A 230 22.81 9.36 9.80
C PRO A 230 23.77 9.89 8.74
N LEU A 231 24.21 11.14 8.91
CA LEU A 231 25.23 11.78 8.09
C LEU A 231 26.51 10.94 8.15
N ASP A 232 26.90 10.36 7.02
CA ASP A 232 28.08 9.50 6.93
C ASP A 232 29.41 10.27 6.80
N PHE A 233 29.37 11.60 6.60
CA PHE A 233 30.55 12.45 6.34
C PHE A 233 31.58 11.81 5.38
N GLY A 234 31.12 11.03 4.40
CA GLY A 234 31.98 10.32 3.45
C GLY A 234 32.70 9.07 4.00
N ARG A 235 32.24 8.50 5.11
CA ARG A 235 32.74 7.23 5.67
C ARG A 235 31.58 6.27 5.98
N PRO A 236 31.25 5.35 5.05
CA PRO A 236 30.22 4.35 5.31
C PRO A 236 30.61 3.43 6.49
N GLU A 237 29.63 3.12 7.34
CA GLU A 237 29.67 2.11 8.43
C GLU A 237 30.49 2.41 9.71
N VAL A 238 30.89 3.65 9.96
CA VAL A 238 31.52 4.01 11.25
C VAL A 238 30.45 4.48 12.25
N TYR A 239 30.13 3.64 13.24
CA TYR A 239 29.32 4.06 14.38
C TYR A 239 30.08 5.10 15.21
N LYS A 240 29.40 6.17 15.62
CA LYS A 240 29.95 7.21 16.50
C LYS A 240 30.19 6.62 17.89
N GLN A 241 31.44 6.32 18.23
CA GLN A 241 31.83 6.02 19.61
C GLN A 241 31.87 7.31 20.41
N TRP A 242 30.96 7.44 21.38
CA TRP A 242 31.02 8.51 22.38
C TRP A 242 32.06 8.13 23.44
N TYR A 243 33.21 8.77 23.42
CA TYR A 243 34.13 8.73 24.55
C TYR A 243 33.61 9.72 25.60
N SER A 244 33.17 9.20 26.75
CA SER A 244 33.03 10.03 27.95
C SER A 244 34.43 10.36 28.47
N ILE A 245 34.80 11.65 28.45
CA ILE A 245 35.88 12.19 29.27
C ILE A 245 35.28 12.67 30.58
#